data_AF-A0A498ELF8-F1
#
_entry.id   AF-A0A498ELF8-F1
#
_cell.length_a   1.000
_cell.length_b   1.000
_cell.length_c   1.000
_cell.angle_alpha   90.00
_cell.angle_beta   90.00
_cell.angle_gamma   90.00
#
_symmetry.space_group_name_H-M   'P 1'
#
loop_
_entity.id
_entity.type
_entity.pdbx_description
1 polymer ?
#
loop_
_entity_poly.entity_id
_entity_poly.type
_entity_poly.pdbx_seq_one_letter_code
_entity_poly.pdbx_strand_id
1 'polypeptide(L)'
;MKVYLTDGTSFECGGYKALDSGGVVLTADRKRKQVVGYVPADALVYVLPDDVAPGDSLADADDASEDDEDENEGEADDAGDEHEAGDGETDDSGSDDSDRTTVEAGVDPDVAGVTGVADGETEHTHDDLAARIDEIDGRVDGLDGRVDAMTEQLAAVVSAGGVDAEEAKEARDPEDPRNIRGIGEAYATRLRAAGIHTVTALREASDEELAAAADVSARRVTDWKRRAERYAERPASEREAEPESDAATKSETDAASDPETDADDATDDG
;
A
#
# COMPACT_ATOMS: atom_id res chain seq x y z
N MET A 1 11.64 -12.18 4.11
CA MET A 1 10.31 -12.59 4.58
C MET A 1 9.67 -13.36 3.45
N LYS A 2 8.89 -14.41 3.71
CA LYS A 2 8.36 -15.29 2.65
C LYS A 2 6.83 -15.29 2.62
N VAL A 3 6.26 -15.12 1.43
CA VAL A 3 4.81 -15.11 1.21
C VAL A 3 4.42 -16.37 0.45
N TYR A 4 3.39 -17.07 0.93
CA TYR A 4 2.91 -18.31 0.34
C TYR A 4 1.50 -18.13 -0.23
N LEU A 5 1.34 -18.57 -1.47
CA LEU A 5 0.09 -18.46 -2.23
C LEU A 5 -0.66 -19.79 -2.28
N THR A 6 -1.95 -19.71 -2.62
CA THR A 6 -2.85 -20.88 -2.70
C THR A 6 -2.48 -21.85 -3.82
N ASP A 7 -1.75 -21.39 -4.84
CA ASP A 7 -1.22 -22.21 -5.93
C ASP A 7 0.07 -22.97 -5.56
N GLY A 8 0.55 -22.80 -4.31
CA GLY A 8 1.81 -23.36 -3.83
C GLY A 8 3.04 -22.51 -4.18
N THR A 9 2.89 -21.42 -4.92
CA THR A 9 3.99 -20.51 -5.24
C THR A 9 4.41 -19.75 -3.98
N SER A 10 5.71 -19.52 -3.81
CA SER A 10 6.23 -18.69 -2.73
C SER A 10 7.16 -17.60 -3.23
N PHE A 11 7.12 -16.43 -2.58
CA PHE A 11 7.91 -15.25 -2.94
C PHE A 11 8.69 -14.73 -1.74
N GLU A 12 9.98 -14.45 -1.96
CA GLU A 12 10.80 -13.72 -0.99
C GLU A 12 10.59 -12.22 -1.20
N CYS A 13 10.27 -11.52 -0.11
CA CYS A 13 10.11 -10.08 -0.10
C CYS A 13 10.80 -9.47 1.12
N GLY A 14 11.20 -8.20 1.01
CA GLY A 14 11.78 -7.45 2.13
C GLY A 14 10.71 -6.88 3.07
N GLY A 15 9.46 -6.77 2.63
CA GLY A 15 8.34 -6.35 3.46
C GLY A 15 7.00 -6.44 2.74
N TYR A 16 5.92 -6.19 3.47
CA TYR A 16 4.58 -6.15 2.91
C TYR A 16 3.71 -5.07 3.55
N LYS A 17 2.64 -4.68 2.86
CA LYS A 17 1.57 -3.83 3.38
C LYS A 17 0.22 -4.45 3.05
N ALA A 18 -0.53 -4.83 4.09
CA ALA A 18 -1.93 -5.22 3.95
C ALA A 18 -2.76 -3.99 3.54
N LEU A 19 -3.68 -4.20 2.60
CA LEU A 19 -4.65 -3.22 2.17
C LEU A 19 -6.01 -3.52 2.82
N ASP A 20 -6.84 -2.50 2.98
CA ASP A 20 -8.21 -2.65 3.51
C ASP A 20 -9.10 -3.50 2.58
N SER A 21 -8.71 -3.68 1.32
CA SER A 21 -9.36 -4.59 0.35
C SER A 21 -9.08 -6.08 0.61
N GLY A 22 -8.27 -6.40 1.62
CA GLY A 22 -7.88 -7.77 1.97
C GLY A 22 -6.64 -8.30 1.23
N GLY A 23 -6.19 -7.60 0.18
CA GLY A 23 -4.95 -7.95 -0.52
C GLY A 23 -3.69 -7.42 0.17
N VAL A 24 -2.53 -7.86 -0.32
CA VAL A 24 -1.22 -7.50 0.22
C VAL A 24 -0.30 -6.98 -0.88
N VAL A 25 0.32 -5.82 -0.67
CA VAL A 25 1.38 -5.28 -1.53
C VAL A 25 2.74 -5.72 -1.00
N LEU A 26 3.55 -6.32 -1.87
CA LEU A 26 4.90 -6.80 -1.56
C LEU A 26 5.93 -5.72 -1.90
N THR A 27 6.95 -5.56 -1.05
CA THR A 27 8.06 -4.63 -1.27
C THR A 27 9.41 -5.33 -1.24
N ALA A 28 10.34 -4.92 -2.10
CA ALA A 28 11.70 -5.48 -2.16
C ALA A 28 12.47 -5.22 -0.86
N ASP A 29 12.22 -4.07 -0.24
CA ASP A 29 12.97 -3.58 0.91
C ASP A 29 12.10 -3.45 2.16
N ARG A 30 12.73 -3.59 3.34
CA ARG A 30 12.08 -3.41 4.64
C ARG A 30 11.51 -2.00 4.84
N LYS A 31 12.06 -0.99 4.15
CA LYS A 31 11.62 0.40 4.22
C LYS A 31 10.43 0.69 3.29
N ARG A 32 9.93 -0.32 2.55
CA ARG A 32 8.76 -0.25 1.66
C ARG A 32 8.89 0.82 0.57
N LYS A 33 10.11 1.06 0.08
CA LYS A 33 10.37 2.08 -0.94
C LYS A 33 10.13 1.57 -2.36
N GLN A 34 10.29 0.27 -2.58
CA GLN A 34 10.14 -0.35 -3.88
C GLN A 34 9.08 -1.45 -3.83
N VAL A 35 7.97 -1.22 -4.54
CA VAL A 35 6.90 -2.21 -4.71
C VAL A 35 7.34 -3.23 -5.75
N VAL A 36 7.25 -4.52 -5.41
CA VAL A 36 7.61 -5.63 -6.31
C VAL A 36 6.40 -6.39 -6.84
N GLY A 37 5.25 -6.32 -6.15
CA GLY A 37 4.05 -7.02 -6.59
C GLY A 37 2.85 -6.80 -5.69
N TYR A 38 1.72 -7.36 -6.11
CA TYR A 38 0.46 -7.37 -5.38
C TYR A 38 -0.11 -8.78 -5.36
N VAL A 39 -0.60 -9.20 -4.20
CA VAL A 39 -1.24 -10.49 -3.96
C VAL A 39 -2.68 -10.24 -3.52
N PRO A 40 -3.69 -10.72 -4.25
CA PRO A 40 -5.09 -10.57 -3.85
C PRO A 40 -5.42 -11.48 -2.65
N ALA A 41 -6.47 -11.12 -1.90
CA ALA A 41 -6.84 -11.77 -0.65
C ALA A 41 -7.11 -13.27 -0.80
N ASP A 42 -7.77 -13.65 -1.91
CA ASP A 42 -8.15 -15.01 -2.24
C ASP A 42 -6.97 -15.90 -2.64
N ALA A 43 -5.84 -15.31 -3.00
CA ALA A 43 -4.62 -16.04 -3.35
C ALA A 43 -3.63 -16.14 -2.17
N LEU A 44 -3.83 -15.40 -1.08
CA LEU A 44 -2.90 -15.35 0.05
C LEU A 44 -3.22 -16.43 1.08
N VAL A 45 -2.26 -17.29 1.40
CA VAL A 45 -2.41 -18.30 2.47
C VAL A 45 -1.83 -17.76 3.78
N TYR A 46 -0.52 -17.44 3.79
CA TYR A 46 0.15 -16.86 4.96
C TYR A 46 1.45 -16.13 4.59
N VAL A 47 1.92 -15.29 5.51
CA VAL A 47 3.19 -14.57 5.42
C VAL A 47 4.07 -14.97 6.59
N LEU A 48 5.25 -15.53 6.32
CA LEU A 48 6.22 -15.97 7.31
C LEU A 48 7.33 -14.90 7.49
N PRO A 49 7.52 -14.33 8.70
CA PRO A 49 8.67 -13.49 9.02
C PRO A 49 10.00 -14.26 8.81
N ASP A 50 11.09 -13.53 8.54
CA ASP A 50 12.43 -14.15 8.40
C ASP A 50 12.93 -14.81 9.69
N ASP A 51 12.42 -14.39 10.83
CA ASP A 51 12.86 -14.83 12.14
C ASP A 51 12.20 -16.16 12.58
N VAL A 52 11.34 -16.75 11.74
CA VAL A 52 10.71 -18.05 11.99
C VAL A 52 11.50 -19.13 11.26
N ALA A 53 12.39 -19.81 11.97
CA ALA A 53 13.09 -20.97 11.43
C ALA A 53 12.08 -22.09 11.12
N PRO A 54 12.17 -22.74 9.94
CA PRO A 54 11.33 -23.88 9.60
C PRO A 54 11.73 -25.08 10.47
N GLY A 55 11.18 -25.16 11.67
CA GLY A 55 11.54 -26.15 12.67
C GLY A 55 10.86 -25.94 14.03
N ASP A 56 10.46 -24.71 14.35
CA ASP A 56 9.60 -24.42 15.51
C ASP A 56 8.14 -24.74 15.16
N SER A 57 7.84 -26.03 14.96
CA SER A 57 6.45 -26.49 14.98
C SER A 57 5.90 -26.29 16.39
N LEU A 58 4.75 -25.63 16.49
CA LEU A 58 3.96 -25.33 17.70
C LEU A 58 3.47 -26.58 18.50
N ALA A 59 4.17 -27.70 18.41
CA ALA A 59 3.91 -28.91 19.16
C ALA A 59 4.69 -28.84 20.48
N ASP A 60 4.25 -28.00 21.42
CA ASP A 60 4.42 -28.12 22.87
C ASP A 60 3.95 -26.81 23.53
N ALA A 61 2.64 -26.59 23.52
CA ALA A 61 1.99 -25.59 24.37
C ALA A 61 0.85 -26.25 25.16
N ASP A 62 1.17 -27.39 25.75
CA ASP A 62 0.49 -27.92 26.93
C ASP A 62 1.55 -28.06 28.01
N ASP A 63 1.30 -27.41 29.15
CA ASP A 63 1.73 -27.77 30.51
C ASP A 63 2.54 -26.70 31.29
N ALA A 64 1.89 -26.22 32.37
CA ALA A 64 2.43 -25.59 33.59
C ALA A 64 3.14 -24.22 33.46
N SER A 65 3.00 -23.24 34.35
CA SER A 65 2.30 -23.02 35.62
C SER A 65 2.54 -21.53 35.96
N GLU A 66 1.51 -20.78 36.35
CA GLU A 66 1.38 -20.01 37.62
C GLU A 66 2.69 -19.58 38.33
N ASP A 67 2.69 -18.30 38.74
CA ASP A 67 3.54 -17.61 39.72
C ASP A 67 5.02 -17.41 39.36
N ASP A 68 5.42 -16.14 39.16
CA ASP A 68 6.37 -15.47 40.06
C ASP A 68 6.51 -13.98 39.66
N GLU A 69 6.21 -13.10 40.61
CA GLU A 69 6.61 -11.70 40.60
C GLU A 69 8.08 -11.65 41.02
N ASP A 70 9.01 -11.19 40.16
CA ASP A 70 10.27 -10.65 40.67
C ASP A 70 10.91 -9.66 39.69
N GLU A 71 11.24 -8.50 40.25
CA GLU A 71 12.00 -7.43 39.64
C GLU A 71 13.43 -7.93 39.34
N ASN A 72 13.89 -7.82 38.10
CA ASN A 72 15.32 -7.98 37.81
C ASN A 72 15.78 -7.03 36.73
N GLU A 73 16.40 -5.93 37.18
CA GLU A 73 17.25 -5.06 36.39
C GLU A 73 18.63 -5.73 36.27
N GLY A 74 19.08 -6.02 35.05
CA GLY A 74 20.39 -6.60 34.82
C GLY A 74 20.80 -6.60 33.36
N GLU A 75 21.63 -5.63 32.99
CA GLU A 75 22.52 -5.68 31.83
C GLU A 75 23.37 -6.96 31.86
N ALA A 76 23.53 -7.64 30.71
CA ALA A 76 24.81 -8.16 30.23
C ALA A 76 24.66 -8.78 28.84
N ASP A 77 25.61 -8.40 27.98
CA ASP A 77 25.99 -9.07 26.74
C ASP A 77 26.24 -10.56 26.95
N ASP A 78 25.84 -11.43 26.01
CA ASP A 78 26.59 -12.67 25.80
C ASP A 78 26.51 -13.19 24.36
N ALA A 79 27.66 -13.72 23.95
CA ALA A 79 28.06 -14.04 22.61
C ALA A 79 27.50 -15.39 22.12
N GLY A 80 27.38 -15.47 20.79
CA GLY A 80 27.78 -16.64 19.99
C GLY A 80 27.25 -18.01 20.39
N ASP A 81 26.35 -18.54 19.57
CA ASP A 81 26.25 -19.98 19.41
C ASP A 81 26.00 -20.34 17.95
N GLU A 82 26.89 -21.19 17.45
CA GLU A 82 27.07 -21.63 16.08
C GLU A 82 26.74 -23.11 16.04
N HIS A 83 25.56 -23.48 15.53
CA HIS A 83 25.20 -24.86 15.22
C HIS A 83 24.61 -24.90 13.81
N GLU A 84 25.37 -25.39 12.84
CA GLU A 84 25.57 -26.81 12.48
C GLU A 84 24.48 -27.28 11.52
N ALA A 85 24.97 -27.73 10.36
CA ALA A 85 24.21 -28.17 9.22
C ALA A 85 23.41 -29.45 9.53
N GLY A 86 22.13 -29.43 9.19
CA GLY A 86 21.28 -30.61 9.13
C GLY A 86 20.79 -30.83 7.71
N ASP A 87 21.54 -31.63 6.95
CA ASP A 87 21.07 -32.34 5.76
C ASP A 87 19.83 -33.16 6.13
N GLY A 88 18.74 -32.95 5.39
CA GLY A 88 17.46 -33.63 5.57
C GLY A 88 16.81 -33.89 4.24
N GLU A 89 17.36 -34.85 3.50
CA GLU A 89 16.63 -35.58 2.46
C GLU A 89 15.42 -36.27 3.12
N THR A 90 14.18 -35.97 2.70
CA THR A 90 13.08 -36.93 2.76
C THR A 90 12.13 -36.77 1.55
N ASP A 91 12.20 -37.81 0.72
CA ASP A 91 11.10 -38.63 0.21
C ASP A 91 9.94 -37.99 -0.57
N ASP A 92 10.03 -38.22 -1.88
CA ASP A 92 8.98 -38.83 -2.72
C ASP A 92 7.74 -39.33 -1.94
N SER A 93 6.62 -38.65 -2.13
CA SER A 93 5.29 -39.24 -1.92
C SER A 93 4.40 -38.82 -3.07
N GLY A 94 4.32 -39.73 -4.04
CA GLY A 94 3.39 -39.64 -5.14
C GLY A 94 1.93 -39.74 -4.70
N SER A 95 1.10 -39.27 -5.61
CA SER A 95 -0.23 -39.79 -5.93
C SER A 95 -1.26 -39.78 -4.80
N ASP A 96 -2.24 -38.87 -4.89
CA ASP A 96 -3.62 -39.31 -4.72
C ASP A 96 -4.59 -38.47 -5.57
N ASP A 97 -5.27 -39.22 -6.42
CA ASP A 97 -6.41 -38.87 -7.25
C ASP A 97 -7.60 -38.72 -6.30
N SER A 98 -8.19 -37.52 -6.16
CA SER A 98 -9.45 -37.36 -5.41
C SER A 98 -10.25 -36.14 -5.88
N ASP A 99 -11.25 -36.47 -6.69
CA ASP A 99 -12.61 -35.94 -6.63
C ASP A 99 -12.82 -34.44 -6.87
N ARG A 100 -13.00 -34.10 -8.15
CA ARG A 100 -13.88 -32.99 -8.56
C ARG A 100 -15.29 -33.27 -8.05
N THR A 101 -15.62 -32.73 -6.88
CA THR A 101 -16.99 -32.63 -6.41
C THR A 101 -17.71 -31.58 -7.26
N THR A 102 -18.51 -32.06 -8.21
CA THR A 102 -19.52 -31.25 -8.88
C THR A 102 -20.54 -30.86 -7.81
N VAL A 103 -20.36 -29.69 -7.21
CA VAL A 103 -21.36 -29.09 -6.32
C VAL A 103 -22.51 -28.64 -7.21
N GLU A 104 -23.50 -29.52 -7.36
CA GLU A 104 -24.84 -29.16 -7.83
C GLU A 104 -25.46 -28.23 -6.77
N ALA A 105 -25.09 -26.96 -6.81
CA ALA A 105 -25.75 -25.93 -6.05
C ALA A 105 -27.19 -25.89 -6.54
N GLY A 106 -28.10 -26.48 -5.75
CA GLY A 106 -29.54 -26.35 -5.93
C GLY A 106 -29.92 -24.88 -5.78
N VAL A 107 -29.86 -24.15 -6.89
CA VAL A 107 -30.43 -22.82 -7.00
C VAL A 107 -31.93 -23.01 -7.02
N ASP A 108 -32.58 -22.68 -5.92
CA ASP A 108 -34.03 -22.59 -5.80
C ASP A 108 -34.56 -21.69 -6.94
N PRO A 109 -35.36 -22.20 -7.89
CA PRO A 109 -35.82 -21.43 -9.05
C PRO A 109 -36.89 -20.38 -8.68
N ASP A 110 -37.33 -20.34 -7.42
CA ASP A 110 -38.41 -19.48 -6.92
C ASP A 110 -37.93 -18.13 -6.37
N VAL A 111 -36.80 -17.62 -6.86
CA VAL A 111 -36.42 -16.21 -6.60
C VAL A 111 -37.33 -15.31 -7.44
N ALA A 112 -38.44 -14.87 -6.83
CA ALA A 112 -39.37 -13.90 -7.41
C ALA A 112 -38.63 -12.63 -7.84
N GLY A 113 -38.28 -12.55 -9.13
CA GLY A 113 -37.47 -11.49 -9.71
C GLY A 113 -36.58 -11.96 -10.87
N VAL A 114 -36.27 -13.26 -10.96
CA VAL A 114 -35.66 -13.87 -12.15
C VAL A 114 -36.79 -14.19 -13.13
N THR A 115 -37.22 -13.19 -13.89
CA THR A 115 -38.11 -13.43 -15.04
C THR A 115 -37.35 -14.29 -16.04
N GLY A 116 -37.93 -15.46 -16.35
CA GLY A 116 -37.30 -16.54 -17.10
C GLY A 116 -36.50 -16.08 -18.31
N VAL A 117 -35.26 -16.58 -18.38
CA VAL A 117 -34.56 -16.69 -19.66
C VAL A 117 -35.46 -17.58 -20.51
N ALA A 118 -36.15 -16.97 -21.47
CA ALA A 118 -36.88 -17.74 -22.46
C ALA A 118 -35.85 -18.63 -23.16
N ASP A 119 -35.95 -19.94 -22.93
CA ASP A 119 -35.33 -21.01 -23.72
C ASP A 119 -35.90 -20.98 -25.15
N GLY A 120 -35.69 -19.86 -25.83
CA GLY A 120 -35.75 -19.76 -27.26
C GLY A 120 -34.33 -19.98 -27.72
N GLU A 121 -34.04 -21.18 -28.23
CA GLU A 121 -32.91 -21.44 -29.10
C GLU A 121 -33.08 -20.59 -30.36
N THR A 122 -32.88 -19.27 -30.26
CA THR A 122 -32.69 -18.43 -31.42
C THR A 122 -31.32 -18.79 -31.94
N GLU A 123 -31.27 -19.68 -32.92
CA GLU A 123 -30.10 -19.87 -33.78
C GLU A 123 -29.76 -18.48 -34.35
N HIS A 124 -28.89 -17.75 -33.66
CA HIS A 124 -28.41 -16.46 -34.13
C HIS A 124 -27.63 -16.75 -35.40
N THR A 125 -28.15 -16.26 -36.52
CA THR A 125 -27.43 -16.37 -37.77
C THR A 125 -26.16 -15.52 -37.66
N HIS A 126 -25.17 -15.81 -38.50
CA HIS A 126 -23.96 -15.00 -38.56
C HIS A 126 -24.28 -13.51 -38.83
N ASP A 127 -25.37 -13.24 -39.55
CA ASP A 127 -25.87 -11.88 -39.80
C ASP A 127 -26.39 -11.20 -38.52
N ASP A 128 -27.07 -11.94 -37.64
CA ASP A 128 -27.52 -11.42 -36.33
C ASP A 128 -26.33 -11.08 -35.42
N LEU A 129 -25.28 -11.91 -35.45
CA LEU A 129 -24.06 -11.65 -34.69
C LEU A 129 -23.31 -10.42 -35.23
N ALA A 130 -23.22 -10.27 -36.56
CA ALA A 130 -22.62 -9.10 -37.18
C ALA A 130 -23.36 -7.81 -36.80
N ALA A 131 -24.70 -7.82 -36.86
CA ALA A 131 -25.51 -6.67 -36.47
C ALA A 131 -25.34 -6.29 -34.99
N ARG A 132 -25.18 -7.28 -34.09
CA ARG A 132 -24.91 -7.03 -32.67
C ARG A 132 -23.52 -6.46 -32.42
N ILE A 133 -22.52 -6.85 -33.23
CA ILE A 133 -21.16 -6.31 -33.13
C ILE A 133 -21.18 -4.83 -33.53
N ASP A 134 -21.83 -4.48 -34.64
CA ASP A 134 -21.96 -3.08 -35.08
C ASP A 134 -22.67 -2.21 -34.02
N GLU A 135 -23.68 -2.74 -33.33
CA GLU A 135 -24.36 -2.05 -32.23
C GLU A 135 -23.42 -1.84 -31.01
N ILE A 136 -22.62 -2.85 -30.68
CA ILE A 136 -21.65 -2.78 -29.58
C ILE A 136 -20.57 -1.74 -29.90
N ASP A 137 -20.03 -1.74 -31.12
CA ASP A 137 -19.00 -0.78 -31.54
C ASP A 137 -19.53 0.66 -31.45
N GLY A 138 -20.76 0.91 -31.92
CA GLY A 138 -21.39 2.23 -31.77
C GLY A 138 -21.61 2.66 -30.31
N ARG A 139 -21.85 1.69 -29.40
CA ARG A 139 -21.93 1.98 -27.96
C ARG A 139 -20.56 2.26 -27.34
N VAL A 140 -19.51 1.61 -27.83
CA VAL A 140 -18.12 1.83 -27.38
C VAL A 140 -17.63 3.21 -27.82
N ASP A 141 -17.88 3.61 -29.07
CA ASP A 141 -17.56 4.96 -29.56
C ASP A 141 -18.28 6.05 -28.72
N GLY A 142 -19.53 5.78 -28.33
CA GLY A 142 -20.28 6.67 -27.44
C GLY A 142 -19.76 6.74 -26.01
N LEU A 143 -19.07 5.70 -25.53
CA LEU A 143 -18.40 5.71 -24.22
C LEU A 143 -17.11 6.52 -24.26
N ASP A 144 -16.32 6.41 -25.33
CA ASP A 144 -15.07 7.15 -25.50
C ASP A 144 -15.32 8.67 -25.44
N GLY A 145 -16.30 9.16 -26.21
CA GLY A 145 -16.67 10.58 -26.19
C GLY A 145 -17.21 11.07 -24.82
N ARG A 146 -17.82 10.19 -24.02
CA ARG A 146 -18.25 10.53 -22.65
C ARG A 146 -17.09 10.59 -21.68
N VAL A 147 -16.08 9.74 -21.86
CA VAL A 147 -14.86 9.74 -21.04
C VAL A 147 -14.05 10.99 -21.33
N ASP A 148 -13.95 11.42 -22.59
CA ASP A 148 -13.33 12.70 -22.96
C ASP A 148 -14.05 13.88 -22.29
N ALA A 149 -15.38 13.93 -22.38
CA ALA A 149 -16.17 14.96 -21.73
C ALA A 149 -16.02 14.96 -20.20
N MET A 150 -15.92 13.79 -19.57
CA MET A 150 -15.65 13.67 -18.13
C MET A 150 -14.23 14.15 -17.78
N THR A 151 -13.26 13.85 -18.63
CA THR A 151 -11.86 14.27 -18.46
C THR A 151 -11.74 15.78 -18.54
N GLU A 152 -12.43 16.42 -19.50
CA GLU A 152 -12.52 17.88 -19.58
C GLU A 152 -13.21 18.50 -18.37
N GLN A 153 -14.30 17.89 -17.88
CA GLN A 153 -14.98 18.33 -16.66
C GLN A 153 -14.08 18.21 -15.42
N LEU A 154 -13.31 17.13 -15.29
CA LEU A 154 -12.36 16.96 -14.19
C LEU A 154 -11.22 17.98 -14.28
N ALA A 155 -10.68 18.23 -15.47
CA ALA A 155 -9.67 19.27 -15.67
C ALA A 155 -10.21 20.67 -15.30
N ALA A 156 -11.46 20.97 -15.64
CA ALA A 156 -12.12 22.21 -15.25
C ALA A 156 -12.36 22.31 -13.74
N VAL A 157 -12.80 21.23 -13.08
CA VAL A 157 -13.00 21.19 -11.63
C VAL A 157 -11.67 21.29 -10.88
N VAL A 158 -10.61 20.64 -11.36
CA VAL A 158 -9.26 20.76 -10.78
C VAL A 158 -8.70 22.17 -10.97
N SER A 159 -8.95 22.80 -12.11
CA SER A 159 -8.53 24.19 -12.36
C SER A 159 -9.35 25.20 -11.53
N ALA A 160 -10.65 24.96 -11.34
CA ALA A 160 -11.52 25.81 -10.53
C ALA A 160 -11.37 25.56 -9.01
N GLY A 161 -10.98 24.35 -8.62
CA GLY A 161 -10.66 23.94 -7.26
C GLY A 161 -9.17 24.08 -6.91
N GLY A 162 -8.38 24.65 -7.82
CA GLY A 162 -7.02 25.10 -7.59
C GLY A 162 -7.01 26.31 -6.68
N VAL A 163 -7.34 26.10 -5.41
CA VAL A 163 -6.94 26.99 -4.32
C VAL A 163 -5.42 27.03 -4.29
N ASP A 164 -4.84 28.00 -5.00
CA ASP A 164 -3.60 28.70 -4.66
C ASP A 164 -2.46 27.82 -4.11
N ALA A 165 -2.17 26.69 -4.77
CA ALA A 165 -1.07 25.82 -4.39
C ALA A 165 0.31 26.40 -4.75
N GLU A 166 0.35 27.47 -5.55
CA GLU A 166 1.58 28.14 -6.01
C GLU A 166 1.97 29.37 -5.17
N GLU A 167 1.10 29.87 -4.27
CA GLU A 167 1.39 31.05 -3.41
C GLU A 167 1.54 30.71 -1.92
N ALA A 168 1.72 29.42 -1.57
CA ALA A 168 1.94 28.96 -0.19
C ALA A 168 3.28 28.20 -0.02
N LYS A 169 4.30 28.60 -0.78
CA LYS A 169 5.72 28.38 -0.42
C LYS A 169 6.30 29.59 0.32
N GLU A 170 5.47 30.50 0.85
CA GLU A 170 5.89 31.17 2.08
C GLU A 170 6.18 30.07 3.09
N ALA A 171 7.39 30.08 3.67
CA ALA A 171 7.78 29.14 4.70
C ALA A 171 6.65 29.06 5.72
N ARG A 172 5.92 27.93 5.72
CA ARG A 172 4.75 27.76 6.59
C ARG A 172 5.17 28.17 7.98
N ASP A 173 4.40 29.08 8.58
CA ASP A 173 4.67 29.55 9.93
C ASP A 173 4.98 28.32 10.80
N PRO A 174 6.14 28.27 11.48
CA PRO A 174 6.47 27.13 12.34
C PRO A 174 5.39 26.88 13.39
N GLU A 175 4.66 27.93 13.79
CA GLU A 175 3.53 27.83 14.70
C GLU A 175 2.22 27.37 14.04
N ASP A 176 2.17 27.07 12.74
CA ASP A 176 0.94 26.59 12.10
C ASP A 176 0.58 25.16 12.58
N PRO A 177 -0.64 24.91 13.10
CA PRO A 177 -1.09 23.59 13.53
C PRO A 177 -1.05 22.54 12.41
N ARG A 178 -1.05 22.93 11.13
CA ARG A 178 -0.88 22.04 9.97
C ARG A 178 0.50 21.37 9.91
N ASN A 179 1.49 21.89 10.66
CA ASN A 179 2.80 21.27 10.79
C ASN A 179 2.76 19.97 11.60
N ILE A 180 1.69 19.74 12.36
CA ILE A 180 1.50 18.52 13.16
C ILE A 180 0.90 17.43 12.28
N ARG A 181 1.61 16.29 12.17
CA ARG A 181 1.14 15.14 11.41
C ARG A 181 -0.24 14.69 11.89
N GLY A 182 -1.19 14.64 10.96
CA GLY A 182 -2.59 14.28 11.21
C GLY A 182 -3.55 15.47 11.32
N ILE A 183 -3.04 16.71 11.31
CA ILE A 183 -3.85 17.93 11.23
C ILE A 183 -3.78 18.46 9.80
N GLY A 184 -4.76 18.08 8.99
CA GLY A 184 -4.96 18.65 7.64
C GLY A 184 -5.71 19.99 7.65
N GLU A 185 -5.87 20.61 6.48
CA GLU A 185 -6.53 21.90 6.30
C GLU A 185 -7.94 21.96 6.94
N ALA A 186 -8.72 20.88 6.78
CA ALA A 186 -10.07 20.80 7.32
C ALA A 186 -10.11 20.81 8.87
N TYR A 187 -9.10 20.22 9.51
CA TYR A 187 -8.99 20.26 10.98
C TYR A 187 -8.42 21.59 11.45
N ALA A 188 -7.39 22.10 10.77
CA ALA A 188 -6.82 23.42 11.07
C ALA A 188 -7.86 24.53 10.96
N THR A 189 -8.72 24.51 9.94
CA THR A 189 -9.81 25.49 9.78
C THR A 189 -10.79 25.46 10.94
N ARG A 190 -11.16 24.26 11.41
CA ARG A 190 -12.04 24.10 12.58
C ARG A 190 -11.39 24.58 13.88
N LEU A 191 -10.12 24.25 14.09
CA LEU A 191 -9.34 24.74 15.23
C LEU A 191 -9.21 26.27 15.22
N ARG A 192 -8.94 26.86 14.05
CA ARG A 192 -8.92 28.33 13.88
C ARG A 192 -10.30 28.96 14.17
N ALA A 193 -11.40 28.32 13.77
CA ALA A 193 -12.74 28.81 14.10
C ALA A 193 -13.01 28.82 15.62
N ALA A 194 -12.33 27.96 16.38
CA ALA A 194 -12.34 27.95 17.84
C ALA A 194 -11.28 28.88 18.49
N GLY A 195 -10.51 29.64 17.70
CA GLY A 195 -9.46 30.54 18.20
C GLY A 195 -8.08 29.89 18.38
N ILE A 196 -7.92 28.62 17.97
CA ILE A 196 -6.68 27.85 18.13
C ILE A 196 -5.90 27.93 16.81
N HIS A 197 -5.13 29.01 16.68
CA HIS A 197 -4.40 29.32 15.44
C HIS A 197 -2.95 28.83 15.44
N THR A 198 -2.39 28.48 16.60
CA THR A 198 -0.97 28.16 16.75
C THR A 198 -0.72 26.79 17.40
N VAL A 199 0.45 26.20 17.15
CA VAL A 199 0.93 24.97 17.82
C VAL A 199 1.04 25.19 19.33
N THR A 200 1.45 26.39 19.77
CA THR A 200 1.44 26.75 21.20
C THR A 200 0.02 26.73 21.78
N ALA A 201 -0.95 27.37 21.12
CA ALA A 201 -2.35 27.35 21.57
C ALA A 201 -2.93 25.93 21.59
N LEU A 202 -2.54 25.09 20.62
CA LEU A 202 -2.93 23.68 20.56
C LEU A 202 -2.43 22.88 21.78
N ARG A 203 -1.26 23.22 22.34
CA ARG A 203 -0.71 22.55 23.54
C ARG A 203 -1.39 22.99 24.82
N GLU A 204 -1.71 24.28 24.91
CA GLU A 204 -2.32 24.87 26.10
C GLU A 204 -3.83 24.56 26.22
N ALA A 205 -4.52 24.38 25.09
CA ALA A 205 -5.95 24.05 25.07
C ALA A 205 -6.24 22.69 25.76
N SER A 206 -7.43 22.58 26.37
CA SER A 206 -7.87 21.35 27.01
C SER A 206 -8.24 20.28 25.97
N ASP A 207 -8.15 19.02 26.38
CA ASP A 207 -8.45 17.90 25.49
C ASP A 207 -9.93 17.90 25.08
N GLU A 208 -10.83 18.30 25.99
CA GLU A 208 -12.26 18.45 25.72
C GLU A 208 -12.55 19.57 24.71
N GLU A 209 -11.90 20.72 24.84
CA GLU A 209 -12.09 21.87 23.93
C GLU A 209 -11.64 21.53 22.51
N LEU A 210 -10.48 20.87 22.38
CA LEU A 210 -9.95 20.42 21.10
C LEU A 210 -10.82 19.34 20.45
N ALA A 211 -11.31 18.38 21.23
CA ALA A 211 -12.19 17.33 20.73
C ALA A 211 -13.50 17.92 20.20
N ALA A 212 -14.10 18.87 20.93
CA ALA A 212 -15.31 19.56 20.53
C ALA A 212 -15.11 20.46 19.31
N ALA A 213 -14.01 21.23 19.27
CA ALA A 213 -13.71 22.13 18.16
C ALA A 213 -13.45 21.38 16.85
N ALA A 214 -12.66 20.29 16.90
CA ALA A 214 -12.27 19.54 15.72
C ALA A 214 -13.18 18.35 15.40
N ASP A 215 -14.20 18.07 16.23
CA ASP A 215 -15.09 16.91 16.13
C ASP A 215 -14.29 15.59 15.98
N VAL A 216 -13.39 15.35 16.93
CA VAL A 216 -12.51 14.17 16.96
C VAL A 216 -12.49 13.49 18.32
N SER A 217 -12.06 12.23 18.36
CA SER A 217 -11.91 11.50 19.61
C SER A 217 -10.79 12.04 20.48
N ALA A 218 -10.95 11.94 21.81
CA ALA A 218 -9.95 12.35 22.80
C ALA A 218 -8.56 11.71 22.53
N ARG A 219 -8.54 10.42 22.14
CA ARG A 219 -7.30 9.72 21.79
C ARG A 219 -6.52 10.41 20.67
N ARG A 220 -7.22 10.93 19.66
CA ARG A 220 -6.60 11.66 18.54
C ARG A 220 -6.08 13.04 19.00
N VAL A 221 -6.80 13.71 19.90
CA VAL A 221 -6.36 14.97 20.52
C VAL A 221 -5.06 14.78 21.32
N THR A 222 -5.00 13.77 22.19
CA THR A 222 -3.79 13.47 22.97
C THR A 222 -2.59 13.18 22.07
N ASP A 223 -2.82 12.50 20.95
CA ASP A 223 -1.80 12.21 19.94
C ASP A 223 -1.32 13.48 19.21
N TRP A 224 -2.22 14.43 18.92
CA TRP A 224 -1.85 15.75 18.39
C TRP A 224 -1.04 16.57 19.38
N LYS A 225 -1.43 16.62 20.66
CA LYS A 225 -0.71 17.35 21.72
C LYS A 225 0.70 16.79 21.93
N ARG A 226 0.84 15.47 22.01
CA ARG A 226 2.14 14.79 22.10
C ARG A 226 3.07 15.15 20.93
N ARG A 227 2.53 15.26 19.72
CA ARG A 227 3.31 15.68 18.54
C ARG A 227 3.64 17.17 18.56
N ALA A 228 2.74 18.00 19.05
CA ALA A 228 2.96 19.44 19.20
C ALA A 228 4.07 19.74 20.21
N GLU A 229 4.12 19.00 21.32
CA GLU A 229 5.22 19.04 22.30
C GLU A 229 6.56 18.70 21.63
N ARG A 230 6.62 17.56 20.94
CA ARG A 230 7.83 17.15 20.20
C ARG A 230 8.26 18.17 19.14
N TYR A 231 7.30 18.83 18.50
CA TYR A 231 7.59 19.83 17.48
C TYR A 231 8.23 21.09 18.10
N ALA A 232 7.78 21.50 19.28
CA ALA A 232 8.35 22.62 20.03
C ALA A 232 9.71 22.29 20.65
N GLU A 233 9.94 21.02 21.02
CA GLU A 233 11.23 20.55 21.54
C GLU A 233 12.32 20.45 20.47
N ARG A 234 11.97 20.44 19.18
CA ARG A 234 12.93 20.52 18.09
C ARG A 234 13.28 22.00 17.86
N PRO A 235 14.38 22.51 18.40
CA PRO A 235 14.66 23.93 18.36
C PRO A 235 14.79 24.41 16.91
N ALA A 236 14.34 25.63 16.63
CA ALA A 236 14.46 26.28 15.31
C ALA A 236 15.91 26.29 14.78
N SER A 237 16.90 26.13 15.67
CA SER A 237 18.33 26.06 15.35
C SER A 237 18.76 24.81 14.57
N GLU A 238 17.99 23.71 14.58
CA GLU A 238 18.25 22.56 13.66
C GLU A 238 17.62 22.75 12.27
N ARG A 239 16.80 23.79 12.06
CA ARG A 239 16.19 24.12 10.76
C ARG A 239 16.93 25.20 9.99
N GLU A 240 17.66 26.08 10.67
CA GLU A 240 18.56 27.07 10.02
C GLU A 240 19.92 26.47 9.67
N ALA A 241 20.25 25.27 10.16
CA ALA A 241 21.45 24.52 9.82
C ALA A 241 21.15 23.40 8.81
N GLU A 242 20.36 23.66 7.77
CA GLU A 242 20.48 22.83 6.56
C GLU A 242 21.75 23.29 5.84
N PRO A 243 22.71 22.38 5.60
CA PRO A 243 23.96 22.72 4.95
C PRO A 243 23.65 23.31 3.59
N GLU A 244 24.26 24.46 3.30
CA GLU A 244 24.40 24.93 1.93
C GLU A 244 24.79 23.71 1.10
N SER A 245 23.88 23.34 0.19
CA SER A 245 24.10 22.30 -0.79
C SER A 245 25.47 22.57 -1.39
N ASP A 246 26.46 21.76 -1.00
CA ASP A 246 27.64 21.47 -1.78
C ASP A 246 27.13 20.90 -3.11
N ALA A 247 26.69 21.81 -3.97
CA ALA A 247 26.67 21.69 -5.39
C ALA A 247 28.14 21.61 -5.85
N ALA A 248 28.84 20.56 -5.40
CA ALA A 248 29.97 20.02 -6.10
C ALA A 248 29.41 19.31 -7.33
N THR A 249 29.01 20.13 -8.31
CA THR A 249 29.01 19.82 -9.72
C THR A 249 30.33 19.12 -10.06
N LYS A 250 30.32 17.80 -10.01
CA LYS A 250 31.22 16.97 -10.82
C LYS A 250 30.55 16.77 -12.17
N SER A 251 30.40 17.88 -12.88
CA SER A 251 30.22 17.90 -14.32
C SER A 251 31.59 17.65 -14.93
N GLU A 252 32.02 16.39 -14.99
CA GLU A 252 33.08 16.01 -15.94
C GLU A 252 32.38 15.54 -17.22
N THR A 253 32.19 16.51 -18.10
CA THR A 253 31.90 16.33 -19.52
C THR A 253 33.18 16.70 -20.25
N ASP A 254 33.89 15.72 -20.81
CA ASP A 254 34.94 15.81 -21.85
C ASP A 254 35.64 14.44 -21.83
N ALA A 255 35.94 13.71 -22.90
CA ALA A 255 35.79 13.85 -24.33
C ALA A 255 36.24 12.50 -24.94
N ALA A 256 35.79 12.20 -26.17
CA ALA A 256 36.33 11.19 -27.08
C ALA A 256 36.07 9.71 -26.69
N SER A 257 35.54 8.83 -27.53
CA SER A 257 35.63 8.72 -28.98
C SER A 257 34.45 7.91 -29.54
N ASP A 258 33.80 8.44 -30.57
CA ASP A 258 33.42 7.70 -31.78
C ASP A 258 34.73 7.55 -32.61
N PRO A 259 34.94 6.58 -33.52
CA PRO A 259 34.00 5.64 -34.15
C PRO A 259 34.49 4.18 -34.03
N GLU A 260 33.72 3.22 -34.55
CA GLU A 260 34.16 2.31 -35.63
C GLU A 260 32.95 1.50 -36.09
N THR A 261 32.44 1.93 -37.25
CA THR A 261 31.93 1.06 -38.30
C THR A 261 32.70 -0.25 -38.38
N ASP A 262 32.01 -1.37 -38.20
CA ASP A 262 32.33 -2.58 -38.95
C ASP A 262 31.07 -3.13 -39.58
N ALA A 263 31.17 -3.22 -40.90
CA ALA A 263 30.25 -3.89 -41.79
C ALA A 263 30.70 -5.35 -41.89
N ASP A 264 29.81 -6.29 -41.62
CA ASP A 264 29.85 -7.64 -42.16
C ASP A 264 28.37 -8.00 -42.45
N ASP A 265 27.92 -8.16 -43.70
CA ASP A 265 28.27 -9.25 -44.64
C ASP A 265 27.83 -10.61 -44.03
N ALA A 266 26.96 -11.45 -44.58
CA ALA A 266 26.27 -11.55 -45.85
C ALA A 266 25.07 -12.52 -45.71
N THR A 267 24.13 -12.44 -46.65
CA THR A 267 23.33 -13.53 -47.29
C THR A 267 22.95 -14.79 -46.50
N ASP A 268 21.65 -15.14 -46.49
CA ASP A 268 21.18 -16.38 -47.15
C ASP A 268 19.64 -16.35 -47.34
N ASP A 269 19.20 -16.34 -48.60
CA ASP A 269 17.82 -16.56 -49.05
C ASP A 269 17.92 -17.66 -50.12
N GLY A 270 17.25 -18.80 -49.87
CA GLY A 270 17.23 -19.98 -50.72
C GLY A 270 16.15 -20.96 -50.29
#